data_AF-A0A6M3M1Y4-F1
#
_entry.id   AF-A0A6M3M1Y4-F1
#
_cell.length_a   1.000
_cell.length_b   1.000
_cell.length_c   1.000
_cell.angle_alpha   90.00
_cell.angle_beta   90.00
_cell.angle_gamma   90.00
#
_symmetry.space_group_name_H-M   'P 1'
#
loop_
_entity.id
_entity.type
_entity.pdbx_description
1 polymer ?
#
loop_
_entity_poly.entity_id
_entity_poly.type
_entity_poly.pdbx_seq_one_letter_code
_entity_poly.pdbx_strand_id
1 'polypeptide(L)'
;MTIVMHWGIGVDSEVPVTGVLNTSAPEWFNDDITDGIDLDYIEHCKECSNEEHDECYEEYEATYLIGYYWDTATEQYEIDDSAEYSAIVSVPYTQVTHSKYVSKSNLCSPCYPGQGDLDTPGEFLAFTLPEEVWGSAKHLEIIKLEEGDEIGEP
;
A
#
# COMPACT_ATOMS: atom_id res chain seq x y z
N MET A 1 -21.93 9.19 7.82
CA MET A 1 -20.89 10.20 8.00
C MET A 1 -20.55 10.39 9.48
N THR A 2 -19.41 9.85 9.90
CA THR A 2 -18.78 10.03 11.22
C THR A 2 -17.36 10.55 10.99
N ILE A 3 -17.01 11.67 11.61
CA ILE A 3 -15.64 12.21 11.56
C ILE A 3 -14.99 12.02 12.93
N VAL A 4 -13.79 11.44 12.96
CA VAL A 4 -13.00 11.22 14.19
C VAL A 4 -11.61 11.83 14.07
N MET A 5 -11.07 12.28 15.20
CA MET A 5 -9.67 12.71 15.27
C MET A 5 -8.79 11.51 15.62
N HIS A 6 -8.08 10.99 14.62
CA HIS A 6 -7.15 9.88 14.75
C HIS A 6 -5.71 10.39 14.78
N TRP A 7 -5.15 10.49 15.99
CA TRP A 7 -3.76 10.95 16.22
C TRP A 7 -3.43 12.32 15.60
N GLY A 8 -4.41 13.21 15.51
CA GLY A 8 -4.25 14.55 14.96
C GLY A 8 -4.73 14.71 13.50
N ILE A 9 -5.13 13.62 12.86
CA ILE A 9 -5.72 13.61 11.51
C ILE A 9 -7.24 13.44 11.64
N GLY A 10 -8.02 14.25 10.92
CA GLY A 10 -9.47 14.09 10.85
C GLY A 10 -9.82 13.04 9.81
N VAL A 11 -10.48 11.96 10.21
CA VAL A 11 -10.86 10.86 9.31
C VAL A 11 -12.37 10.78 9.21
N ASP A 12 -12.90 10.86 7.99
CA ASP A 12 -14.32 10.61 7.69
C ASP A 12 -14.53 9.13 7.35
N SER A 13 -15.50 8.49 8.00
CA SER A 13 -15.94 7.12 7.72
C SER A 13 -16.32 6.83 6.27
N GLU A 14 -16.72 7.86 5.49
CA GLU A 14 -17.23 7.71 4.12
C GLU A 14 -16.20 8.08 3.05
N VAL A 15 -15.02 8.56 3.45
CA VAL A 15 -13.94 8.93 2.54
C VAL A 15 -12.81 7.90 2.66
N PRO A 16 -12.39 7.23 1.57
CA PRO A 16 -11.31 6.27 1.62
C PRO A 16 -10.01 6.89 2.13
N VAL A 17 -9.39 6.23 3.11
CA VAL A 17 -8.01 6.49 3.56
C VAL A 17 -7.07 5.37 3.11
N THR A 18 -5.77 5.51 3.32
CA THR A 18 -4.83 4.41 3.06
C THR A 18 -5.08 3.24 4.02
N GLY A 19 -4.78 2.02 3.56
CA GLY A 19 -4.93 0.80 4.35
C GLY A 19 -3.59 0.25 4.79
N VAL A 20 -3.54 -0.37 5.96
CA VAL A 20 -2.38 -1.06 6.52
C VAL A 20 -2.75 -2.51 6.78
N LEU A 21 -1.90 -3.43 6.36
CA LEU A 21 -2.07 -4.87 6.58
C LEU A 21 -0.75 -5.53 6.92
N ASN A 22 -0.79 -6.66 7.61
CA ASN A 22 0.37 -7.52 7.74
C ASN A 22 0.77 -8.09 6.37
N THR A 23 2.01 -7.88 5.93
CA THR A 23 2.50 -8.29 4.59
C THR A 23 2.33 -9.79 4.32
N SER A 24 2.24 -10.64 5.35
CA SER A 24 2.01 -12.08 5.20
C SER A 24 0.54 -12.48 5.05
N ALA A 25 -0.40 -11.53 5.14
CA ALA A 25 -1.82 -11.80 5.09
C ALA A 25 -2.35 -12.12 3.66
N PRO A 26 -1.95 -11.42 2.59
CA PRO A 26 -2.41 -11.75 1.23
C PRO A 26 -1.60 -12.92 0.66
N GLU A 27 -2.29 -13.88 0.04
CA GLU A 27 -1.70 -15.14 -0.42
C GLU A 27 -0.78 -14.98 -1.64
N TRP A 28 -1.13 -14.07 -2.54
CA TRP A 28 -0.46 -13.91 -3.85
C TRP A 28 0.37 -12.61 -3.93
N PHE A 29 0.62 -11.98 -2.79
CA PHE A 29 1.29 -10.68 -2.72
C PHE A 29 2.74 -10.71 -3.26
N ASN A 30 3.42 -11.86 -3.18
CA ASN A 30 4.79 -12.02 -3.65
C ASN A 30 4.92 -11.92 -5.18
N ASP A 31 3.87 -12.28 -5.92
CA ASP A 31 3.90 -12.18 -7.38
C ASP A 31 3.94 -10.70 -7.79
N ASP A 32 3.15 -9.85 -7.13
CA ASP A 32 3.12 -8.41 -7.39
C ASP A 32 4.40 -7.68 -6.89
N ILE A 33 5.02 -8.16 -5.80
CA ILE A 33 6.32 -7.65 -5.33
C ILE A 33 7.40 -7.85 -6.38
N THR A 34 7.36 -8.98 -7.11
CA THR A 34 8.35 -9.30 -8.14
C THR A 34 8.36 -8.29 -9.29
N ASP A 35 7.19 -7.72 -9.62
CA ASP A 35 7.04 -6.68 -10.64
C ASP A 35 7.17 -5.24 -10.06
N GLY A 36 7.35 -5.12 -8.74
CA GLY A 36 7.49 -3.85 -8.04
C GLY A 36 8.88 -3.21 -8.19
N ILE A 37 8.98 -1.95 -7.76
CA ILE A 37 10.25 -1.22 -7.70
C ILE A 37 10.93 -1.52 -6.37
N ASP A 38 12.05 -2.24 -6.40
CA ASP A 38 12.92 -2.47 -5.24
C ASP A 38 13.78 -1.22 -4.95
N LEU A 39 13.44 -0.50 -3.88
CA LEU A 39 14.16 0.71 -3.48
C LEU A 39 15.57 0.41 -2.94
N ASP A 40 15.72 -0.73 -2.28
CA ASP A 40 16.98 -1.16 -1.68
C ASP A 40 17.97 -1.58 -2.77
N TYR A 41 17.50 -2.27 -3.82
CA TYR A 41 18.30 -2.55 -5.01
C TYR A 41 18.74 -1.27 -5.74
N ILE A 42 17.85 -0.28 -5.84
CA ILE A 42 18.19 1.02 -6.45
C ILE A 42 19.27 1.74 -5.66
N GLU A 43 19.18 1.75 -4.33
CA GLU A 43 20.21 2.35 -3.48
C GLU A 43 21.52 1.57 -3.57
N HIS A 44 21.44 0.24 -3.57
CA HIS A 44 22.59 -0.64 -3.77
C HIS A 44 23.30 -0.37 -5.10
N CYS A 45 22.58 -0.12 -6.19
CA CYS A 45 23.17 0.22 -7.49
C CYS A 45 23.94 1.55 -7.48
N LYS A 46 23.61 2.48 -6.57
CA LYS A 46 24.36 3.75 -6.41
C LYS A 46 25.66 3.55 -5.64
N GLU A 47 25.71 2.56 -4.75
CA GLU A 47 26.84 2.35 -3.84
C GLU A 47 27.79 1.21 -4.26
N CYS A 48 27.27 0.11 -4.84
CA CYS A 48 28.09 -1.04 -5.25
C CYS A 48 28.92 -0.63 -6.48
N SER A 49 30.24 -0.75 -6.38
CA SER A 49 31.15 -0.52 -7.51
C SER A 49 31.29 -1.73 -8.43
N ASN A 50 30.55 -2.82 -8.17
CA ASN A 50 30.55 -4.01 -9.00
C ASN A 50 29.70 -3.77 -10.24
N GLU A 51 30.14 -4.25 -11.41
CA GLU A 51 29.35 -4.14 -12.64
C GLU A 51 28.18 -5.14 -12.66
N GLU A 52 28.30 -6.24 -11.91
CA GLU A 52 27.29 -7.27 -11.74
C GLU A 52 26.58 -7.10 -10.39
N HIS A 53 25.66 -6.15 -10.33
CA HIS A 53 24.93 -5.77 -9.10
C HIS A 53 24.11 -6.94 -8.51
N ASP A 54 23.53 -7.78 -9.37
CA ASP A 54 22.71 -8.93 -8.95
C ASP A 54 23.53 -9.96 -8.13
N GLU A 55 24.85 -9.99 -8.27
CA GLU A 55 25.72 -10.86 -7.49
C GLU A 55 26.16 -10.25 -6.15
N CYS A 56 26.12 -8.91 -6.02
CA CYS A 56 26.45 -8.20 -4.76
C CYS A 56 25.22 -7.81 -3.93
N TYR A 57 24.01 -7.97 -4.47
CA TYR A 57 22.76 -7.65 -3.76
C TYR A 57 22.25 -8.85 -2.95
N GLU A 58 22.16 -8.69 -1.63
CA GLU A 58 21.48 -9.61 -0.74
C GLU A 58 20.21 -8.94 -0.23
N GLU A 59 19.05 -9.45 -0.65
CA GLU A 59 17.76 -8.93 -0.22
C GLU A 59 17.56 -9.23 1.29
N TYR A 60 17.44 -8.17 2.09
CA TYR A 60 17.14 -8.26 3.52
C TYR A 60 16.11 -7.20 3.88
N GLU A 61 14.86 -7.61 4.10
CA GLU A 61 13.76 -6.71 4.49
C GLU A 61 13.56 -5.52 3.52
N ALA A 62 13.74 -5.77 2.21
CA ALA A 62 13.67 -4.72 1.18
C ALA A 62 12.30 -4.03 1.13
N THR A 63 12.33 -2.77 0.71
CA THR A 63 11.13 -1.95 0.50
C THR A 63 10.76 -1.92 -0.97
N TYR A 64 9.54 -2.35 -1.27
CA TYR A 64 9.01 -2.35 -2.64
C TYR A 64 7.91 -1.32 -2.83
N LEU A 65 7.90 -0.69 -4.01
CA LEU A 65 6.80 0.14 -4.48
C LEU A 65 6.04 -0.58 -5.61
N ILE A 66 4.79 -0.94 -5.35
CA ILE A 66 3.89 -1.55 -6.34
C ILE A 66 2.96 -0.47 -6.87
N GLY A 67 2.75 -0.39 -8.19
CA GLY A 67 1.86 0.61 -8.79
C GLY A 67 2.39 2.04 -8.70
N TYR A 68 3.72 2.20 -8.80
CA TYR A 68 4.41 3.48 -8.82
C TYR A 68 5.29 3.61 -10.07
N TYR A 69 5.61 4.84 -10.45
CA TYR A 69 6.63 5.13 -11.45
C TYR A 69 7.55 6.27 -10.97
N TRP A 70 8.75 6.34 -11.52
CA TRP A 70 9.66 7.46 -11.28
C TRP A 70 9.33 8.64 -12.20
N ASP A 71 8.91 9.77 -11.64
CA ASP A 71 8.74 11.01 -12.39
C ASP A 71 10.07 11.79 -12.43
N THR A 72 10.65 11.87 -13.63
CA THR A 72 11.88 12.64 -13.88
C THR A 72 11.72 14.16 -13.71
N ALA A 73 10.50 14.69 -13.76
CA ALA A 73 10.24 16.12 -13.62
C ALA A 73 10.24 16.56 -12.15
N THR A 74 9.67 15.74 -11.27
CA THR A 74 9.63 16.00 -9.82
C THR A 74 10.78 15.34 -9.06
N GLU A 75 11.51 14.43 -9.71
CA GLU A 75 12.53 13.56 -9.11
C GLU A 75 11.98 12.78 -7.92
N GLN A 76 10.74 12.27 -8.04
CA GLN A 76 10.02 11.55 -7.01
C GLN A 76 9.27 10.33 -7.60
N TYR A 77 8.93 9.38 -6.73
CA TYR A 77 8.03 8.30 -7.10
C TYR A 77 6.59 8.77 -6.97
N GLU A 78 5.82 8.59 -8.04
CA GLU A 78 4.42 9.00 -8.13
C GLU A 78 3.55 7.75 -8.31
N ILE A 79 2.31 7.83 -7.83
CA ILE A 79 1.31 6.77 -7.98
C ILE A 79 0.92 6.65 -9.46
N ASP A 80 0.88 5.42 -9.98
CA ASP A 80 0.30 5.13 -11.28
C ASP A 80 -1.22 4.95 -11.14
N ASP A 81 -1.99 6.00 -11.47
CA ASP A 81 -3.46 5.98 -11.42
C ASP A 81 -4.09 4.89 -12.31
N SER A 82 -3.35 4.34 -13.28
CA SER A 82 -3.83 3.26 -14.14
C SER A 82 -3.74 1.88 -13.47
N ALA A 83 -2.86 1.72 -12.48
CA ALA A 83 -2.68 0.48 -11.72
C ALA A 83 -3.97 0.10 -10.98
N GLU A 84 -4.17 -1.20 -10.72
CA GLU A 84 -5.33 -1.65 -9.92
C GLU A 84 -5.21 -1.19 -8.46
N TYR A 85 -3.98 -1.15 -7.96
CA TYR A 85 -3.63 -0.60 -6.66
C TYR A 85 -2.17 -0.14 -6.64
N SER A 86 -1.85 0.68 -5.64
CA SER A 86 -0.49 1.07 -5.30
C SER A 86 -0.22 0.77 -3.84
N ALA A 87 0.95 0.22 -3.55
CA ALA A 87 1.33 -0.16 -2.20
C ALA A 87 2.82 0.04 -1.93
N ILE A 88 3.12 0.37 -0.67
CA ILE A 88 4.46 0.37 -0.11
C ILE A 88 4.59 -0.89 0.74
N VAL A 89 5.46 -1.79 0.34
CA VAL A 89 5.71 -3.06 1.02
C VAL A 89 6.98 -2.96 1.83
N SER A 90 6.89 -3.13 3.15
CA SER A 90 8.05 -3.19 4.04
C SER A 90 7.76 -4.18 5.16
N VAL A 91 8.53 -5.25 5.30
CA VAL A 91 8.21 -6.32 6.26
C VAL A 91 8.25 -5.77 7.70
N PRO A 92 7.21 -6.01 8.54
CA PRO A 92 6.07 -6.89 8.34
C PRO A 92 4.76 -6.20 7.91
N TYR A 93 4.76 -4.93 7.51
CA TYR A 93 3.57 -4.15 7.21
C TYR A 93 3.56 -3.56 5.79
N THR A 94 2.45 -3.77 5.09
CA THR A 94 2.17 -3.16 3.80
C THR A 94 1.19 -2.00 3.97
N GLN A 95 1.46 -0.87 3.31
CA GLN A 95 0.53 0.25 3.17
C GLN A 95 -0.05 0.27 1.76
N VAL A 96 -1.37 0.10 1.62
CA VAL A 96 -2.09 0.33 0.36
C VAL A 96 -2.42 1.82 0.29
N THR A 97 -1.66 2.54 -0.53
CA THR A 97 -1.67 4.00 -0.62
C THR A 97 -2.73 4.50 -1.59
N HIS A 98 -3.06 3.70 -2.60
CA HIS A 98 -4.15 3.94 -3.53
C HIS A 98 -4.70 2.60 -4.03
N SER A 99 -5.99 2.53 -4.33
CA SER A 99 -6.59 1.32 -4.88
C SER A 99 -7.94 1.62 -5.50
N LYS A 100 -8.29 0.87 -6.55
CA LYS A 100 -9.67 0.82 -7.05
C LYS A 100 -10.60 0.03 -6.13
N TYR A 101 -10.09 -0.47 -5.00
CA TYR A 101 -10.82 -1.31 -4.06
C TYR A 101 -10.73 -0.73 -2.65
N VAL A 102 -11.85 -0.76 -1.95
CA VAL A 102 -11.94 -0.33 -0.55
C VAL A 102 -12.56 -1.42 0.31
N SER A 103 -12.27 -1.37 1.60
CA SER A 103 -12.98 -2.16 2.59
C SER A 103 -13.15 -1.41 3.91
N LYS A 104 -14.06 -1.90 4.75
CA LYS A 104 -14.36 -1.30 6.05
C LYS A 104 -13.44 -1.83 7.14
N SER A 105 -12.62 -0.94 7.69
CA SER A 105 -11.64 -1.24 8.73
C SER A 105 -11.80 -0.34 9.96
N ASN A 106 -11.17 -0.74 11.06
CA ASN A 106 -10.89 0.19 12.15
C ASN A 106 -9.70 1.08 11.78
N LEU A 107 -9.53 2.19 12.49
CA LEU A 107 -8.33 3.00 12.31
C LEU A 107 -7.12 2.35 13.01
N CYS A 108 -5.96 2.47 12.37
CA CYS A 108 -4.75 1.76 12.73
C CYS A 108 -4.11 2.27 14.03
N SER A 109 -3.10 1.56 14.50
CA SER A 109 -2.30 2.00 15.64
C SER A 109 -1.65 3.39 15.39
N PRO A 110 -1.19 4.10 16.44
CA PRO A 110 -0.52 5.39 16.31
C PRO A 110 0.72 5.41 15.38
N CYS A 111 1.25 4.24 15.00
CA CYS A 111 2.33 4.14 14.02
C CYS A 111 1.90 4.54 12.61
N TYR A 112 0.60 4.49 12.30
CA TYR A 112 0.03 4.87 11.01
C TYR A 112 -1.19 5.79 11.21
N PRO A 113 -0.95 7.06 11.61
CA PRO A 113 -2.02 8.05 11.80
C PRO A 113 -2.89 8.18 10.56
N GLY A 114 -4.20 8.33 10.74
CA GLY A 114 -5.17 8.49 9.65
C GLY A 114 -5.48 7.24 8.81
N GLN A 115 -4.72 6.15 8.94
CA GLN A 115 -4.86 4.97 8.09
C GLN A 115 -5.80 3.91 8.70
N GLY A 116 -6.39 3.07 7.86
CA GLY A 116 -7.21 1.93 8.27
C GLY A 116 -6.39 0.66 8.51
N ASP A 117 -6.72 -0.11 9.54
CA ASP A 117 -6.17 -1.45 9.82
C ASP A 117 -7.01 -2.53 9.13
N LEU A 118 -6.54 -3.01 7.99
CA LEU A 118 -7.24 -4.00 7.16
C LEU A 118 -7.29 -5.39 7.79
N ASP A 119 -6.53 -5.63 8.86
CA ASP A 119 -6.61 -6.87 9.63
C ASP A 119 -7.78 -6.85 10.64
N THR A 120 -8.36 -5.67 10.90
CA THR A 120 -9.43 -5.47 11.90
C THR A 120 -10.69 -4.85 11.30
N PRO A 121 -11.86 -5.52 11.33
CA PRO A 121 -13.12 -4.95 10.87
C PRO A 121 -13.51 -3.68 11.63
N GLY A 122 -14.05 -2.70 10.92
CA GLY A 122 -14.55 -1.46 11.51
C GLY A 122 -15.54 -0.71 10.62
N GLU A 123 -15.60 0.61 10.76
CA GLU A 123 -16.58 1.46 10.07
C GLU A 123 -15.99 2.44 9.04
N PHE A 124 -14.66 2.55 8.97
CA PHE A 124 -13.98 3.50 8.08
C PHE A 124 -13.59 2.84 6.77
N LEU A 125 -13.77 3.55 5.65
CA LEU A 125 -13.29 3.07 4.36
C LEU A 125 -11.78 3.23 4.26
N ALA A 126 -11.10 2.15 3.93
CA ALA A 126 -9.68 2.16 3.61
C ALA A 126 -9.42 1.44 2.29
N PHE A 127 -8.45 1.93 1.51
CA PHE A 127 -7.95 1.22 0.34
C PHE A 127 -7.47 -0.16 0.73
N THR A 128 -7.79 -1.15 -0.11
CA THR A 128 -7.45 -2.55 0.10
C THR A 128 -6.94 -3.17 -1.21
N LEU A 129 -6.40 -4.38 -1.12
CA LEU A 129 -5.99 -5.16 -2.28
C LEU A 129 -7.20 -5.81 -2.96
N PRO A 130 -7.14 -6.11 -4.26
CA PRO A 130 -8.20 -6.87 -4.95
C PRO A 130 -8.31 -8.31 -4.39
N GLU A 131 -9.48 -8.93 -4.58
CA GLU A 131 -9.81 -10.24 -3.99
C GLU A 131 -8.83 -11.34 -4.42
N GLU A 132 -8.39 -11.30 -5.68
CA GLU A 132 -7.41 -12.24 -6.23
C GLU A 132 -6.05 -12.19 -5.52
N VAL A 133 -5.63 -11.04 -5.01
CA VAL A 133 -4.35 -10.88 -4.30
C VAL A 133 -4.45 -11.39 -2.87
N TRP A 134 -5.58 -11.14 -2.22
CA TRP A 134 -5.89 -11.74 -0.92
C TRP A 134 -5.99 -13.27 -0.99
N GLY A 135 -6.43 -13.81 -2.13
CA GLY A 135 -6.56 -15.24 -2.36
C GLY A 135 -7.62 -15.86 -1.43
N SER A 136 -7.24 -16.90 -0.69
CA SER A 136 -8.15 -17.60 0.22
C SER A 136 -8.29 -16.94 1.60
N ALA A 137 -7.56 -15.85 1.85
CA ALA A 137 -7.66 -15.12 3.10
C ALA A 137 -9.11 -14.62 3.30
N LYS A 138 -9.71 -14.97 4.44
CA LYS A 138 -11.01 -14.38 4.83
C LYS A 138 -10.78 -12.95 5.28
N HIS A 139 -10.81 -12.04 4.33
CA HIS A 139 -10.68 -10.61 4.57
C HIS A 139 -12.06 -9.94 4.47
N LEU A 140 -12.04 -8.65 4.78
CA LEU A 140 -13.20 -7.78 4.87
C LEU A 140 -13.99 -7.73 3.55
N GLU A 141 -15.23 -7.21 3.58
CA GLU A 141 -16.04 -6.98 2.38
C GLU A 141 -15.32 -6.00 1.43
N ILE A 142 -14.83 -6.48 0.28
CA ILE A 142 -14.22 -5.64 -0.75
C ILE A 142 -15.31 -5.00 -1.61
N ILE A 143 -15.19 -3.70 -1.81
CA ILE A 143 -16.01 -2.92 -2.75
C ILE A 143 -15.07 -2.32 -3.79
N LYS A 144 -15.38 -2.52 -5.08
CA LYS A 144 -14.68 -1.83 -6.17
C LYS A 144 -15.29 -0.43 -6.34
N LEU A 145 -14.44 0.60 -6.32
CA LEU A 145 -14.82 1.99 -6.57
C LEU A 145 -15.14 2.18 -8.06
N GLU A 146 -16.12 3.04 -8.35
CA GLU A 146 -16.43 3.45 -9.72
C GLU A 146 -15.66 4.73 -10.09
N GLU A 147 -15.46 4.98 -11.39
CA GLU A 147 -14.82 6.22 -11.85
C GLU A 147 -15.63 7.45 -11.37
N GLY A 148 -15.03 8.25 -10.47
CA GLY A 148 -15.63 9.48 -9.96
C GLY A 148 -16.01 9.47 -8.47
N ASP A 149 -15.76 8.38 -7.75
CA ASP A 149 -15.87 8.36 -6.28
C ASP A 149 -14.85 9.31 -5.63
N GLU A 150 -15.28 10.09 -4.62
CA GLU A 150 -14.41 11.04 -3.91
C GLU A 150 -13.35 10.29 -3.09
N ILE A 151 -12.07 10.53 -3.40
CA ILE A 151 -10.92 10.00 -2.65
C ILE A 151 -10.44 11.07 -1.66
N GLY A 152 -10.19 10.70 -0.41
CA GLY A 152 -9.63 11.60 0.59
C GLY A 152 -8.13 11.75 0.42
N GLU A 153 -7.65 12.98 0.46
CA GLU A 153 -6.22 13.22 0.67
C GLU A 153 -5.87 12.95 2.15
N PRO A 154 -4.78 12.20 2.44
CA PRO A 154 -4.34 11.92 3.82
C PRO A 154 -3.86 13.15 4.59
#